data_AF-A0A947N6L8-F1
#
_entry.id   AF-A0A947N6L8-F1
#
_cell.length_a   1.000
_cell.length_b   1.000
_cell.length_c   1.000
_cell.angle_alpha   90.00
_cell.angle_beta   90.00
_cell.angle_gamma   90.00
#
_symmetry.space_group_name_H-M   'P 1'
#
loop_
_entity.id
_entity.type
_entity.pdbx_description
1 polymer ?
#
loop_
_entity_poly.entity_id
_entity_poly.type
_entity_poly.pdbx_seq_one_letter_code
_entity_poly.pdbx_strand_id
1 'polypeptide(L)' 'MENIVIVGGGAAGLALATQLGNKFKRSKKIQVILVDKNPSHIRKPLLHEVAAGSI' A
#
# COMPACT_ATOMS: atom_id res chain seq x y z
N MET A 1 13.60 -8.54 16.67
CA MET A 1 13.33 -7.79 15.44
C MET A 1 11.93 -8.20 15.04
N GLU A 2 11.01 -7.25 14.94
CA GLU A 2 9.57 -7.49 14.74
C GLU A 2 9.19 -7.08 13.32
N ASN A 3 8.48 -7.96 12.62
CA ASN A 3 8.09 -7.75 11.24
C ASN A 3 6.57 -7.54 11.18
N ILE A 4 6.16 -6.39 10.66
CA ILE A 4 4.77 -6.07 10.40
C ILE A 4 4.53 -6.25 8.91
N VAL A 5 3.79 -7.31 8.56
CA VAL A 5 3.49 -7.65 7.16
C VAL A 5 2.06 -7.21 6.84
N ILE A 6 1.94 -6.37 5.82
CA ILE A 6 0.67 -5.89 5.28
C ILE A 6 0.46 -6.59 3.94
N VAL A 7 -0.66 -7.31 3.80
CA VAL A 7 -1.01 -8.01 2.56
C VAL A 7 -2.17 -7.28 1.87
N GLY A 8 -1.91 -6.79 0.66
CA GLY A 8 -2.83 -5.98 -0.14
C GLY A 8 -2.56 -4.48 -0.05
N GLY A 9 -1.88 -3.93 -1.05
CA GLY A 9 -1.70 -2.51 -1.36
C GLY A 9 -2.94 -1.85 -1.96
N GLY A 10 -4.10 -2.09 -1.35
CA GLY A 10 -5.31 -1.28 -1.56
C GLY A 10 -5.15 0.14 -0.99
N ALA A 11 -6.19 0.97 -1.08
CA ALA A 11 -6.17 2.32 -0.50
C ALA A 11 -5.84 2.28 1.01
N ALA A 12 -6.41 1.31 1.72
CA ALA A 12 -6.13 1.09 3.14
C ALA A 12 -4.71 0.55 3.40
N GLY A 13 -4.26 -0.43 2.62
CA GLY A 13 -2.95 -1.07 2.84
C GLY A 13 -1.77 -0.14 2.57
N LEU A 14 -1.85 0.68 1.51
CA LEU A 14 -0.82 1.67 1.20
C LEU A 14 -0.80 2.80 2.24
N ALA A 15 -1.97 3.28 2.67
CA ALA A 15 -2.07 4.29 3.73
C ALA A 15 -1.48 3.79 5.06
N LEU A 16 -1.81 2.54 5.44
CA LEU A 16 -1.28 1.91 6.65
C LEU A 16 0.23 1.71 6.58
N ALA A 17 0.74 1.18 5.45
CA ALA A 17 2.17 0.97 5.25
C ALA A 17 2.95 2.30 5.37
N THR A 18 2.40 3.38 4.81
CA THR A 18 2.98 4.73 4.89
C THR A 18 3.00 5.24 6.32
N GLN A 19 1.89 5.11 7.05
CA GLN A 19 1.79 5.57 8.43
C GLN A 19 2.74 4.80 9.35
N LEU A 20 2.79 3.47 9.23
CA LEU A 20 3.67 2.63 10.05
C LEU A 20 5.14 2.82 9.69
N GLY A 21 5.46 2.94 8.40
CA GLY A 21 6.81 3.29 7.94
C GLY A 21 7.28 4.61 8.53
N ASN A 22 6.44 5.65 8.50
CA ASN A 22 6.75 6.95 9.10
C ASN A 22 6.90 6.90 10.62
N LYS A 23 6.02 6.14 11.30
CA LYS A 23 6.04 5.98 12.76
C LYS A 23 7.31 5.28 13.24
N PHE A 24 7.74 4.24 12.53
CA PHE A 24 8.85 3.38 12.95
C PHE A 24 10.16 3.60 12.20
N LYS A 25 10.27 4.65 11.37
CA LYS A 25 11.48 4.97 10.58
C LYS A 25 12.79 5.06 11.36
N ARG A 26 12.75 5.36 12.67
CA ARG A 26 13.92 5.44 13.56
C ARG A 26 14.16 4.18 14.39
N SER A 27 13.21 3.24 14.38
CA SER A 27 13.33 1.98 15.10
C SER A 27 14.11 0.98 14.28
N LYS A 28 15.31 0.59 14.75
CA LYS A 28 16.09 -0.51 14.16
C LYS A 28 15.51 -1.90 14.46
N LYS A 29 14.47 -1.97 15.30
CA LYS A 29 13.87 -3.23 15.76
C LYS A 29 12.62 -3.61 14.96
N ILE A 30 12.06 -2.72 14.15
CA ILE A 30 10.78 -2.91 13.46
C ILE A 30 10.98 -2.81 11.95
N GLN A 31 10.48 -3.80 11.22
CA GLN A 31 10.45 -3.81 9.77
C GLN A 31 8.99 -3.82 9.31
N VAL A 32 8.60 -2.86 8.46
CA VAL A 32 7.27 -2.81 7.84
C VAL A 32 7.39 -3.29 6.41
N ILE A 33 6.63 -4.32 6.04
CA ILE A 33 6.66 -4.96 4.72
C ILE A 33 5.26 -4.89 4.12
N LEU A 34 5.14 -4.30 2.92
CA LEU A 34 3.90 -4.31 2.14
C LEU A 34 4.04 -5.31 1.00
N VAL A 35 3.11 -6.26 0.92
CA VAL A 35 3.03 -7.24 -0.16
C VAL A 35 1.75 -6.98 -0.96
N ASP A 36 1.88 -6.66 -2.23
CA ASP A 36 0.77 -6.61 -3.19
C ASP A 36 1.10 -7.45 -4.42
N LYS A 37 0.07 -7.88 -5.14
CA LYS A 37 0.19 -8.59 -6.42
C LYS A 37 0.80 -7.69 -7.51
N ASN A 38 0.46 -6.40 -7.51
CA ASN A 38 0.91 -5.43 -8.50
C ASN A 38 1.66 -4.28 -7.82
N PRO A 39 2.70 -3.70 -8.46
CA PRO A 39 3.44 -2.57 -7.90
C PRO A 39 2.63 -1.26 -7.92
N SER A 40 1.52 -1.22 -8.65
CA SER A 40 0.63 -0.06 -8.75
C SER A 40 -0.69 -0.30 -8.03
N HIS A 41 -1.11 0.70 -7.25
CA HIS A 41 -2.47 0.74 -6.72
C HIS A 41 -3.43 1.24 -7.80
N ILE A 42 -4.34 0.38 -8.24
CA ILE A 42 -5.40 0.78 -9.17
C ILE A 42 -6.58 1.31 -8.36
N ARG A 43 -6.98 2.56 -8.64
CA ARG A 43 -8.26 3.10 -8.18
C ARG A 43 -9.37 2.38 -8.94
N LYS A 44 -9.79 1.23 -8.41
CA LYS A 44 -10.90 0.42 -8.95
C LYS A 44 -12.15 1.24 -9.30
N PRO A 45 -12.52 2.32 -8.57
CA PRO A 45 -13.64 3.17 -8.95
C PRO A 45 -13.51 3.80 -10.35
N LEU A 46 -12.29 4.16 -10.79
CA LEU A 46 -12.07 4.83 -12.08
C LEU A 46 -11.97 3.84 -13.25
N LEU A 47 -12.10 2.53 -13.01
CA LEU A 47 -11.97 1.53 -14.07
C LEU A 47 -13.01 1.71 -15.17
N HIS A 48 -14.21 2.20 -14.85
CA HIS A 48 -15.26 2.43 -15.84
C HIS A 48 -14.94 3.63 -16.75
N GLU A 49 -14.31 4.68 -16.22
CA GLU A 49 -13.86 5.84 -17.01
C GLU A 49 -12.68 5.47 -17.92
N VAL A 50 -11.73 4.71 -17.41
CA VAL A 50 -10.59 4.17 -18.18
C VAL A 50 -11.08 3.22 -19.29
N ALA A 51 -12.05 2.35 -18.98
CA ALA A 51 -12.63 1.44 -19.97
C ALA A 51 -13.43 2.18 -21.06
N ALA A 52 -14.06 3.30 -20.72
CA ALA A 52 -14.79 4.16 -21.65
C ALA A 52 -13.87 5.09 -22.49
N GLY A 53 -12.56 5.13 -22.20
CA GLY A 53 -11.60 6.01 -22.90
C GLY A 53 -11.84 7.50 -22.64
N SER A 54 -12.50 7.85 -21.54
CA SER A 54 -12.74 9.26 -21.15
C SER A 54 -11.58 9.89 -20.38
N ILE A 55 -10.53 9.10 -20.10
CA ILE A 55 -9.24 9.49 -19.53
C ILE A 55 -8.12 8.84 -20.36
#